data_AF-S7I0W0-F1
#
_entry.id   AF-S7I0W0-F1
#
_cell.length_a   1.000
_cell.length_b   1.000
_cell.length_c   1.000
_cell.angle_alpha   90.00
_cell.angle_beta   90.00
_cell.angle_gamma   90.00
#
_symmetry.space_group_name_H-M   'P 1'
#
loop_
_entity.id
_entity.type
_entity.pdbx_description
1 polymer ?
#
loop_
_entity_poly.entity_id
_entity_poly.type
_entity_poly.pdbx_seq_one_letter_code
_entity_poly.pdbx_strand_id
1 'polypeptide(L)'
;MKGFGVEDLSPIECVNKELEEEIGLIAEDIQIIKEFPDNGLITSLFVAKSLKDGVECREYGEAISDVKSFSKKECLELMAHDDCHDILTLFSLSLFVSGQLD
;
A
#
# COMPACT_ATOMS: atom_id res chain seq x y z
N MET A 1 -10.75 -4.37 -4.01
CA MET A 1 -11.24 -3.07 -4.54
C MET A 1 -10.02 -2.18 -4.76
N LYS A 2 -10.14 -0.85 -4.91
CA LYS A 2 -9.11 0.06 -4.36
C LYS A 2 -9.62 0.45 -2.97
N GLY A 3 -8.77 0.53 -1.94
CA GLY A 3 -9.18 1.10 -0.65
C GLY A 3 -9.72 2.51 -0.87
N PHE A 4 -11.02 2.69 -0.72
CA PHE A 4 -11.67 4.00 -0.88
C PHE A 4 -11.66 4.68 0.48
N GLY A 5 -11.41 5.99 0.51
CA GLY A 5 -11.49 6.76 1.75
C GLY A 5 -12.81 6.50 2.47
N VAL A 6 -12.72 6.07 3.72
CA VAL A 6 -13.89 5.80 4.56
C VAL A 6 -14.39 7.14 5.11
N GLU A 7 -15.70 7.38 5.07
CA GLU A 7 -16.31 8.55 5.70
C GLU A 7 -15.88 8.61 7.18
N ASP A 8 -15.50 9.81 7.64
CA ASP A 8 -15.00 10.08 9.00
C ASP A 8 -13.59 9.56 9.36
N LEU A 9 -12.84 8.97 8.41
CA LEU A 9 -11.42 8.67 8.63
C LEU A 9 -10.51 9.68 7.92
N SER A 10 -9.43 10.08 8.60
CA SER A 10 -8.30 10.73 7.94
C SER A 10 -7.59 9.75 6.99
N PRO A 11 -6.83 10.23 5.99
CA PRO A 11 -6.10 9.35 5.08
C PRO A 11 -5.13 8.39 5.80
N ILE A 12 -4.51 8.81 6.90
CA ILE A 12 -3.59 7.96 7.68
C ILE A 12 -4.36 6.86 8.42
N GLU A 13 -5.50 7.19 9.02
CA GLU A 13 -6.36 6.21 9.68
C GLU A 13 -6.91 5.20 8.67
N CYS A 14 -7.27 5.66 7.47
CA CYS A 14 -7.68 4.79 6.37
C CYS A 14 -6.57 3.81 5.99
N VAL A 15 -5.33 4.28 5.78
CA VAL A 15 -4.19 3.40 5.43
C VAL A 15 -3.95 2.35 6.50
N ASN A 16 -3.96 2.72 7.79
CA ASN A 16 -3.76 1.75 8.86
C ASN A 16 -4.90 0.73 8.95
N LYS A 17 -6.15 1.17 8.76
CA LYS A 17 -7.31 0.28 8.72
C LYS A 17 -7.19 -0.74 7.60
N GLU A 18 -6.90 -0.29 6.38
CA GLU A 18 -6.74 -1.17 5.22
C GLU A 18 -5.54 -2.12 5.41
N LEU A 19 -4.40 -1.64 5.93
CA LEU A 19 -3.24 -2.49 6.21
C LEU A 19 -3.58 -3.63 7.20
N GLU A 20 -4.39 -3.33 8.22
CA GLU A 20 -4.81 -4.32 9.21
C GLU A 20 -5.81 -5.31 8.62
N GLU A 21 -6.79 -4.83 7.86
CA GLU A 21 -7.84 -5.65 7.26
C GLU A 21 -7.31 -6.54 6.14
N GLU A 22 -6.48 -5.99 5.26
CA GLU A 22 -5.98 -6.64 4.05
C GLU A 22 -4.85 -7.63 4.34
N ILE A 23 -3.89 -7.25 5.20
CA ILE A 23 -2.66 -8.03 5.43
C ILE A 23 -2.36 -8.31 6.92
N GLY A 24 -3.23 -7.88 7.84
CA GLY A 24 -3.08 -8.17 9.27
C GLY A 24 -2.01 -7.35 9.98
N LEU A 25 -1.58 -6.21 9.42
CA LEU A 25 -0.50 -5.40 9.98
C LEU A 25 -0.95 -3.97 10.31
N ILE A 26 -0.34 -3.37 11.32
CA ILE A 26 -0.46 -1.96 11.65
C ILE A 26 0.91 -1.28 11.55
N ALA A 27 0.94 0.00 11.19
CA ALA A 27 2.18 0.77 11.09
C ALA A 27 2.22 1.90 12.13
N GLU A 28 3.34 1.99 12.85
CA GLU A 28 3.58 3.07 13.82
C GLU A 28 4.13 4.35 13.18
N ASP A 29 4.71 4.22 11.98
CA ASP A 29 5.25 5.34 11.22
C ASP A 29 4.68 5.30 9.79
N ILE A 30 3.80 6.25 9.50
CA ILE A 30 3.17 6.42 8.18
C ILE A 30 3.49 7.81 7.66
N GLN A 31 4.01 7.86 6.43
CA GLN A 31 4.38 9.12 5.78
C GLN A 31 3.79 9.17 4.37
N ILE A 32 3.20 10.33 4.01
CA ILE A 32 2.74 10.58 2.64
C ILE A 32 3.96 10.76 1.74
N ILE A 33 4.01 9.99 0.67
CA ILE A 33 5.05 10.06 -0.37
C ILE A 33 4.59 10.97 -1.51
N LYS A 34 3.35 10.78 -1.97
CA LYS A 34 2.83 11.51 -3.13
C LYS A 34 1.31 11.55 -3.11
N GLU A 35 0.74 12.62 -3.67
CA GLU A 35 -0.70 12.72 -3.93
C GLU A 35 -0.95 12.88 -5.43
N PHE A 36 -1.98 12.21 -5.91
CA PHE A 36 -2.43 12.19 -7.29
C PHE A 36 -3.86 12.75 -7.35
N PRO A 37 -4.04 14.05 -7.61
CA PRO A 37 -5.36 14.63 -7.79
C PRO A 37 -5.94 14.22 -9.16
N ASP A 38 -7.17 13.73 -9.16
CA ASP A 38 -7.92 13.39 -10.38
C ASP A 38 -9.42 13.69 -10.21
N ASN A 39 -9.96 14.56 -11.06
CA ASN A 39 -11.39 14.91 -11.12
C ASN A 39 -12.06 15.22 -9.76
N GLY A 40 -11.36 15.92 -8.87
CA GLY A 40 -11.86 16.29 -7.54
C GLY A 40 -11.66 15.23 -6.46
N LEU A 41 -11.09 14.08 -6.81
CA LEU A 41 -10.61 13.06 -5.89
C LEU A 41 -9.09 13.16 -5.72
N ILE A 42 -8.58 12.71 -4.58
CA ILE A 42 -7.14 12.63 -4.32
C ILE A 42 -6.83 11.18 -3.95
N THR A 43 -5.90 10.57 -4.69
CA THR A 43 -5.26 9.32 -4.26
C THR A 43 -3.93 9.66 -3.60
N SER A 44 -3.77 9.31 -2.33
CA SER A 44 -2.53 9.52 -1.59
C SER A 44 -1.76 8.20 -1.48
N LEU A 45 -0.46 8.25 -1.79
CA LEU A 45 0.48 7.15 -1.66
C LEU A 45 1.32 7.35 -0.40
N PHE A 46 1.48 6.28 0.37
CA PHE A 46 2.15 6.30 1.66
C PHE A 46 3.30 5.29 1.71
N VAL A 47 4.26 5.55 2.60
CA VAL A 47 5.18 4.53 3.11
C VAL A 47 4.81 4.23 4.55
N ALA A 48 4.69 2.94 4.86
CA ALA A 48 4.41 2.43 6.19
C ALA A 48 5.66 1.71 6.72
N LYS A 49 6.15 2.14 7.87
CA LYS A 49 7.35 1.61 8.55
C LYS A 49 6.98 1.18 9.97
N SER A 50 7.90 0.45 10.60
CA SER A 50 7.73 -0.05 11.98
C SER A 50 6.46 -0.89 12.13
N LEU A 51 6.29 -1.86 11.23
CA LEU A 51 5.10 -2.71 11.16
C LEU A 51 5.00 -3.63 12.39
N LYS A 52 3.77 -3.85 12.86
CA LYS A 52 3.43 -4.77 13.94
C LYS A 52 2.20 -5.59 13.56
N ASP A 53 2.03 -6.73 14.22
CA ASP A 53 0.82 -7.53 14.09
C ASP A 53 -0.40 -6.73 14.55
N GLY A 54 -1.41 -6.64 13.68
CA GLY A 54 -2.72 -6.14 14.03
C GLY A 54 -3.51 -7.14 14.88
N VAL A 55 -4.68 -6.73 15.34
CA VAL A 55 -5.56 -7.56 16.16
C VAL A 55 -6.45 -8.44 15.25
N GLU A 56 -6.75 -7.98 14.04
CA GLU A 56 -7.84 -8.52 13.23
C GLU A 56 -7.59 -8.44 11.72
N CYS A 57 -7.11 -9.52 11.09
CA CYS A 57 -7.29 -9.68 9.64
C CYS A 57 -8.74 -10.12 9.40
N ARG A 58 -9.59 -9.18 8.95
CA ARG A 58 -11.06 -9.34 9.07
C ARG A 58 -11.88 -9.20 7.81
N GLU A 59 -11.29 -8.97 6.65
CA GLU A 59 -12.09 -8.92 5.43
C GLU A 59 -12.27 -10.29 4.77
N TYR A 60 -13.30 -11.01 5.23
CA TYR A 60 -13.90 -12.12 4.49
C TYR A 60 -14.82 -11.56 3.39
N GLY A 61 -14.25 -11.12 2.27
CA GLY A 61 -15.06 -10.65 1.12
C GLY A 61 -14.32 -9.83 0.07
N GLU A 62 -13.16 -9.27 0.41
CA GLU A 62 -12.32 -8.54 -0.52
C GLU A 62 -11.47 -9.46 -1.40
N ALA A 63 -11.09 -8.96 -2.58
CA ALA A 63 -10.41 -9.69 -3.64
C ALA A 63 -8.93 -9.99 -3.33
N ILE A 64 -8.59 -10.21 -2.07
CA ILE A 64 -7.24 -10.51 -1.62
C ILE A 64 -7.09 -12.01 -1.65
N SER A 65 -6.44 -12.48 -2.72
CA SER A 65 -6.20 -13.90 -2.95
C SER A 65 -4.98 -14.42 -2.19
N ASP A 66 -4.01 -13.55 -1.88
CA ASP A 66 -2.75 -13.92 -1.23
C ASP A 66 -1.99 -12.68 -0.73
N VAL A 67 -1.13 -12.86 0.28
CA VAL A 67 -0.20 -11.84 0.79
C VAL A 67 1.22 -12.31 0.56
N LYS A 68 2.01 -11.51 -0.18
CA LYS A 68 3.40 -11.85 -0.52
C LYS A 68 4.36 -10.75 -0.11
N SER A 69 5.51 -11.16 0.41
CA SER A 69 6.63 -10.26 0.70
C SER A 69 7.70 -10.43 -0.36
N PHE A 70 8.32 -9.32 -0.75
CA PHE A 70 9.36 -9.29 -1.77
C PHE A 70 10.59 -8.53 -1.26
N SER A 71 11.76 -9.05 -1.58
CA SER A 71 13.01 -8.33 -1.49
C SER A 71 13.12 -7.27 -2.60
N LYS A 72 14.00 -6.28 -2.40
CA LYS A 72 14.30 -5.26 -3.42
C LYS A 72 14.74 -5.85 -4.76
N LYS A 73 15.42 -7.00 -4.76
CA LYS A 73 15.82 -7.72 -5.98
C LYS A 73 14.60 -8.31 -6.70
N GLU A 74 13.70 -8.95 -5.96
CA GLU A 74 12.47 -9.52 -6.53
C GLU A 74 11.54 -8.42 -7.08
N CYS A 75 11.47 -7.26 -6.43
CA CYS A 75 10.75 -6.10 -6.95
C CYS A 75 11.28 -5.63 -8.31
N LEU A 76 12.61 -5.62 -8.50
CA LEU A 76 13.23 -5.29 -9.79
C LEU A 76 12.89 -6.32 -10.87
N GLU A 77 12.86 -7.60 -10.50
CA GLU A 77 12.47 -8.69 -11.42
C GLU A 77 11.00 -8.57 -11.82
N LEU A 78 10.08 -8.30 -10.86
CA LEU A 78 8.66 -8.08 -11.14
C LEU A 78 8.42 -6.92 -12.11
N MET A 79 9.16 -5.81 -11.96
CA MET A 79 9.08 -4.67 -12.88
C MET A 79 9.61 -5.01 -14.28
N ALA A 80 10.55 -5.96 -14.41
CA ALA A 80 11.15 -6.33 -15.69
C ALA A 80 10.35 -7.38 -16.46
N HIS A 81 9.57 -8.22 -15.77
CA HIS A 81 8.85 -9.35 -16.36
C HIS A 81 7.41 -9.02 -16.79
N ASP A 82 6.97 -7.77 -16.66
CA ASP A 82 5.59 -7.31 -16.99
C ASP A 82 4.50 -8.05 -16.17
N ASP A 83 4.86 -8.61 -15.02
CA ASP A 83 3.93 -9.31 -14.13
C ASP A 83 3.08 -8.33 -13.29
N CYS A 84 3.45 -7.06 -13.24
CA CYS A 84 2.75 -5.99 -12.53
C CYS A 84 2.20 -4.95 -13.50
N HIS A 85 0.87 -4.84 -13.57
CA HIS A 85 0.20 -3.95 -14.53
C HIS A 85 -0.42 -2.71 -13.86
N ASP A 86 -0.55 -2.69 -12.53
CA ASP A 86 -1.08 -1.51 -11.84
C ASP A 86 -0.02 -0.40 -11.78
N ILE A 87 -0.40 0.77 -12.27
CA ILE A 87 0.52 1.90 -12.42
C ILE A 87 0.98 2.48 -11.08
N LEU A 88 0.13 2.46 -10.05
CA LEU A 88 0.48 2.97 -8.73
C LEU A 88 1.41 1.99 -8.02
N THR A 89 1.19 0.68 -8.19
CA THR A 89 2.12 -0.34 -7.72
C THR A 89 3.47 -0.21 -8.42
N LEU A 90 3.51 -0.11 -9.76
CA LEU A 90 4.77 0.09 -10.50
C LEU A 90 5.52 1.34 -10.07
N PHE A 91 4.80 2.46 -9.90
CA PHE A 91 5.38 3.70 -9.41
C PHE A 91 5.97 3.52 -7.99
N SER A 92 5.24 2.86 -7.09
CA SER A 92 5.69 2.59 -5.72
C SER A 92 6.94 1.71 -5.70
N LEU A 93 6.98 0.65 -6.51
CA LEU A 93 8.15 -0.20 -6.68
C LEU A 93 9.35 0.63 -7.19
N SER A 94 9.14 1.53 -8.16
CA SER A 94 10.21 2.40 -8.69
C SER A 94 10.85 3.28 -7.60
N LEU A 95 10.05 3.81 -6.67
CA LEU A 95 10.56 4.61 -5.55
C LEU A 95 11.33 3.75 -4.56
N PHE A 96 10.81 2.56 -4.25
CA PHE A 96 11.48 1.61 -3.35
C PHE A 96 12.84 1.14 -3.89
N VAL A 97 12.89 0.73 -5.16
CA VAL A 97 14.12 0.22 -5.77
C VAL A 97 15.15 1.32 -5.99
N SER A 98 14.73 2.57 -6.22
CA SER A 98 15.63 3.72 -6.34
C SER A 98 16.16 4.25 -5.00
N GLY A 99 15.66 3.74 -3.86
CA GLY A 99 16.11 4.17 -2.53
C GLY A 99 15.53 5.52 -2.08
N GLN A 100 14.40 5.93 -2.66
CA GLN A 100 13.73 7.18 -2.31
C GLN A 100 12.76 7.02 -1.12
N LEU A 101 12.61 5.81 -0.58
CA LEU A 101 11.71 5.50 0.54
C LEU A 101 12.47 5.18 1.85
N ASP A 102 13.80 5.27 1.86
CA ASP A 102 14.65 4.96 3.01
C ASP A 102 14.59 6.07 4.07
#